data_AF-X0Z6G2-F1
#
_entry.id   AF-X0Z6G2-F1
#
_cell.length_a   1.000
_cell.length_b   1.000
_cell.length_c   1.000
_cell.angle_alpha   90.00
_cell.angle_beta   90.00
_cell.angle_gamma   90.00
#
_symmetry.space_group_name_H-M   'P 1'
#
loop_
_entity.id
_entity.type
_entity.pdbx_description
1 polymer ?
#
loop_
_entity_poly.entity_id
_entity_poly.type
_entity_poly.pdbx_seq_one_letter_code
_entity_poly.pdbx_strand_id
1 'polypeptide(L)'
;MKLKLILSTFTILAVISTPASGKIWRLDNSVGVVDADFTTLQAAHDSSAVTTGDTLYVYGSNTTYGVLATTKRLFIFGPGYFLDENPNTQDNTRP
;
A
#
# COMPACT_ATOMS: atom_id res chain seq x y z
N MET A 1 10.87 21.05 -42.17
CA MET A 1 11.69 20.30 -41.18
C MET A 1 11.27 20.54 -39.73
N LYS A 2 11.08 21.79 -39.28
CA LYS A 2 10.79 22.11 -37.86
C LYS A 2 9.51 21.47 -37.30
N LEU A 3 8.40 21.43 -38.06
CA LEU A 3 7.14 20.84 -37.60
C LEU A 3 7.23 19.31 -37.38
N LYS A 4 7.88 18.58 -38.29
CA LYS A 4 8.10 17.13 -38.16
C LYS A 4 9.00 16.78 -36.97
N LEU A 5 9.99 17.64 -36.69
CA LEU A 5 10.87 17.50 -35.53
C LEU A 5 10.08 17.69 -34.22
N ILE A 6 9.25 18.74 -34.12
CA ILE A 6 8.41 18.99 -32.95
C ILE A 6 7.43 17.83 -32.71
N LEU A 7 6.80 17.32 -33.77
CA LEU A 7 5.88 16.19 -33.66
C LEU A 7 6.61 14.93 -33.17
N SER A 8 7.82 14.65 -33.69
CA SER A 8 8.61 13.49 -33.26
C SER A 8 9.03 13.58 -31.78
N THR A 9 9.41 14.78 -31.31
CA THR A 9 9.79 14.98 -29.90
C THR A 9 8.60 14.78 -28.97
N PHE A 10 7.41 15.23 -29.35
CA PHE A 10 6.19 15.07 -28.54
C PHE A 10 5.78 13.59 -28.43
N THR A 11 5.90 12.82 -29.52
CA THR A 11 5.65 11.38 -29.51
C THR A 11 6.63 10.64 -28.60
N ILE A 12 7.92 10.99 -28.64
CA ILE A 12 8.93 10.37 -27.78
C ILE A 12 8.61 10.67 -26.30
N LEU A 13 8.25 11.91 -25.96
CA LEU A 13 7.96 12.29 -24.58
C LEU A 13 6.74 11.55 -24.00
N ALA A 14 5.69 11.34 -24.82
CA ALA A 14 4.50 10.58 -24.43
C ALA A 14 4.78 9.08 -24.21
N VAL A 15 5.79 8.51 -24.88
CA VAL A 15 6.17 7.09 -24.70
C VAL A 15 6.97 6.87 -23.41
N ILE A 16 7.66 7.90 -22.90
CA ILE A 16 8.53 7.78 -21.72
C ILE A 16 7.77 8.09 -20.42
N SER A 17 6.55 8.64 -20.47
CA SER A 17 5.77 8.91 -19.26
C SER A 17 5.28 7.60 -18.62
N THR A 18 6.00 7.10 -17.62
CA THR A 18 5.51 6.01 -16.76
C THR A 18 4.49 6.56 -15.76
N PRO A 19 3.30 5.94 -15.59
CA PRO A 19 2.37 6.34 -14.55
C PRO A 19 3.00 6.13 -13.17
N ALA A 20 3.01 7.19 -12.35
CA ALA A 20 3.31 7.07 -10.93
C ALA A 20 2.06 6.54 -10.22
N SER A 21 2.10 5.28 -9.77
CA SER A 21 1.08 4.69 -8.90
C SER A 21 1.59 4.69 -7.46
N GLY A 22 0.72 5.09 -6.54
CA GLY A 22 0.95 5.04 -5.10
C GLY A 22 -0.39 4.81 -4.41
N LYS A 23 -1.01 3.65 -4.68
CA LYS A 23 -2.30 3.32 -4.08
C LYS A 23 -2.10 2.97 -2.61
N ILE A 24 -3.04 3.38 -1.77
CA ILE A 24 -3.13 2.94 -0.37
C ILE A 24 -4.13 1.77 -0.31
N TRP A 25 -3.68 0.65 0.24
CA TRP A 25 -4.47 -0.55 0.50
C TRP A 25 -4.72 -0.69 2.00
N ARG A 26 -5.97 -0.93 2.38
CA ARG A 26 -6.40 -1.06 3.78
C ARG A 26 -6.20 -2.49 4.25
N LEU A 27 -5.47 -2.64 5.35
CA LEU A 27 -5.22 -3.92 6.00
C LEU A 27 -5.87 -3.94 7.38
N ASP A 28 -6.93 -4.74 7.56
CA ASP A 28 -7.58 -4.94 8.85
C ASP A 28 -8.01 -6.41 8.96
N ASN A 29 -7.66 -7.06 10.05
CA ASN A 29 -8.04 -8.44 10.36
C ASN A 29 -9.16 -8.51 11.41
N SER A 30 -9.68 -7.37 11.84
CA SER A 30 -10.82 -7.27 12.74
C SER A 30 -12.11 -7.63 12.01
N VAL A 31 -12.91 -8.51 12.59
CA VAL A 31 -14.17 -8.93 11.97
C VAL A 31 -15.20 -7.79 12.08
N GLY A 32 -15.61 -7.25 10.93
CA GLY A 32 -16.78 -6.37 10.83
C GLY A 32 -16.58 -4.89 11.19
N VAL A 33 -15.33 -4.41 11.32
CA VAL A 33 -15.03 -3.02 11.73
C VAL A 33 -14.81 -2.10 10.52
N VAL A 34 -14.06 -2.54 9.51
CA VAL A 34 -13.71 -1.75 8.32
C VAL A 34 -13.85 -2.61 7.06
N ASP A 35 -14.24 -1.98 5.94
CA ASP A 35 -14.11 -2.57 4.61
C ASP A 35 -12.63 -2.64 4.23
N ALA A 36 -11.99 -3.76 4.57
CA ALA A 36 -10.58 -4.02 4.37
C ALA A 36 -10.32 -4.62 2.98
N ASP A 37 -9.28 -4.15 2.29
CA ASP A 37 -8.87 -4.76 1.03
C ASP A 37 -8.24 -6.15 1.27
N PHE A 38 -7.52 -6.32 2.39
CA PHE A 38 -6.92 -7.59 2.79
C PHE A 38 -6.86 -7.72 4.31
N THR A 39 -6.77 -8.96 4.79
CA THR A 39 -6.67 -9.30 6.22
C THR A 39 -5.28 -9.77 6.65
N THR A 40 -4.35 -10.01 5.71
CA THR A 40 -2.98 -10.46 6.01
C THR A 40 -1.95 -9.73 5.15
N LEU A 41 -0.75 -9.54 5.70
CA LEU A 41 0.35 -8.86 4.99
C LEU A 41 0.77 -9.64 3.75
N GLN A 42 0.83 -10.98 3.83
CA GLN A 42 1.24 -11.83 2.72
C GLN A 42 0.22 -11.80 1.57
N ALA A 43 -1.09 -11.82 1.85
CA ALA A 43 -2.11 -11.73 0.81
C ALA A 43 -2.06 -10.38 0.06
N ALA A 44 -1.86 -9.27 0.78
CA ALA A 44 -1.65 -7.97 0.15
C ALA A 44 -0.36 -7.95 -0.69
N HIS A 45 0.73 -8.51 -0.16
CA HIS A 45 1.98 -8.64 -0.91
C HIS A 45 1.83 -9.52 -2.17
N ASP A 46 1.14 -10.64 -2.13
CA ASP A 46 1.06 -11.55 -3.27
C ASP A 46 0.04 -11.11 -4.33
N SER A 47 -0.86 -10.19 -3.98
CA SER A 47 -1.82 -9.61 -4.91
C SER A 47 -1.11 -8.91 -6.07
N SER A 48 -1.56 -9.23 -7.29
CA SER A 48 -1.11 -8.57 -8.53
C SER A 48 -1.60 -7.13 -8.65
N ALA A 49 -2.67 -6.78 -7.94
CA ALA A 49 -3.19 -5.41 -7.92
C ALA A 49 -2.32 -4.49 -7.06
N VAL A 50 -1.65 -5.02 -6.04
CA VAL A 50 -0.69 -4.28 -5.22
C VAL A 50 0.64 -4.24 -5.96
N THR A 51 1.10 -3.05 -6.32
CA THR A 51 2.30 -2.87 -7.15
C THR A 51 3.46 -2.29 -6.36
N THR A 52 4.67 -2.43 -6.89
CA THR A 52 5.88 -1.85 -6.27
C THR A 52 5.72 -0.35 -6.06
N GLY A 53 5.88 0.11 -4.82
CA GLY A 53 5.71 1.52 -4.43
C GLY A 53 4.34 1.85 -3.85
N ASP A 54 3.38 0.93 -3.86
CA ASP A 54 2.12 1.09 -3.14
C ASP A 54 2.32 1.08 -1.62
N THR A 55 1.32 1.62 -0.91
CA THR A 55 1.30 1.68 0.55
C THR A 55 0.27 0.71 1.11
N LEU A 56 0.67 -0.09 2.09
CA LEU A 56 -0.22 -0.86 2.95
C LEU A 56 -0.47 -0.03 4.23
N TYR A 57 -1.70 0.42 4.41
CA TYR A 57 -2.16 1.06 5.64
C TYR A 57 -2.72 -0.01 6.58
N VAL A 58 -1.97 -0.31 7.65
CA VAL A 58 -2.27 -1.38 8.58
C VAL A 58 -3.00 -0.84 9.80
N TYR A 59 -4.25 -1.25 9.98
CA TYR A 59 -5.06 -0.88 11.14
C TYR A 59 -4.53 -1.54 12.41
N GLY A 60 -4.83 -0.92 13.55
CA GLY A 60 -4.44 -1.47 14.85
C GLY A 60 -5.20 -2.77 15.14
N SER A 61 -4.51 -3.82 15.56
CA SER A 61 -5.16 -5.08 15.95
C SER A 61 -4.40 -5.82 17.05
N ASN A 62 -5.14 -6.53 17.90
CA ASN A 62 -4.58 -7.43 18.90
C ASN A 62 -4.33 -8.85 18.32
N THR A 63 -4.55 -9.05 17.02
CA THR A 63 -4.30 -10.32 16.31
C THR A 63 -3.21 -10.12 15.26
N THR A 64 -2.32 -11.11 15.11
CA THR A 64 -1.22 -11.06 14.13
C THR A 64 -1.74 -10.96 12.69
N TYR A 65 -1.04 -10.18 11.85
CA TYR A 65 -1.27 -10.09 10.40
C TYR A 65 -0.54 -11.17 9.58
N GLY A 66 0.14 -12.10 10.27
CA GLY A 66 0.91 -13.20 9.66
C GLY A 66 2.35 -12.83 9.32
N VAL A 67 3.09 -13.82 8.81
CA VAL A 67 4.47 -13.65 8.33
C VAL A 67 4.45 -12.95 6.98
N LEU A 68 5.39 -12.02 6.77
CA LEU A 68 5.60 -11.33 5.50
C LEU A 68 6.96 -11.71 4.92
N ALA A 69 6.96 -12.36 3.75
CA ALA A 69 8.14 -12.55 2.92
C ALA A 69 8.11 -11.56 1.75
N THR A 70 9.00 -10.58 1.77
CA THR A 70 9.00 -9.46 0.82
C THR A 70 9.86 -9.73 -0.40
N THR A 71 9.25 -9.71 -1.59
CA THR A 71 9.93 -9.76 -2.90
C THR A 71 9.77 -8.48 -3.72
N LYS A 72 8.84 -7.59 -3.32
CA LYS A 72 8.68 -6.25 -3.89
C LYS A 72 8.68 -5.16 -2.80
N ARG A 73 9.09 -3.96 -3.18
CA ARG A 73 9.14 -2.79 -2.28
C ARG A 73 7.72 -2.24 -2.10
N LEU A 74 7.24 -2.27 -0.87
CA LEU A 74 5.99 -1.65 -0.43
C LEU A 74 6.28 -0.69 0.73
N PHE A 75 5.48 0.35 0.86
CA PHE A 75 5.47 1.17 2.07
C PHE A 75 4.46 0.56 3.04
N ILE A 76 4.85 0.32 4.28
CA ILE A 76 3.95 -0.23 5.30
C ILE A 76 3.85 0.80 6.40
N PHE A 77 2.64 1.26 6.68
CA PHE A 77 2.39 2.34 7.63
C PHE A 77 1.17 2.00 8.50
N GLY A 78 1.23 2.39 9.77
CA GLY A 78 0.14 2.24 10.72
C GLY A 78 0.62 1.67 12.06
N PRO A 79 -0.24 1.68 13.09
CA PRO A 79 0.10 1.15 14.41
C PRO A 79 0.26 -0.38 14.39
N GLY A 80 -0.36 -1.07 13.43
CA GLY A 80 -0.18 -2.50 13.21
C GLY A 80 -0.57 -3.37 14.41
N TYR A 81 0.18 -4.45 14.62
CA TYR A 81 -0.05 -5.42 15.71
C TYR A 81 0.66 -5.03 17.02
N PHE A 82 1.72 -4.23 16.97
CA PHE A 82 2.53 -3.86 18.14
C PHE A 82 1.91 -2.69 18.91
N LEU A 83 0.63 -2.83 19.25
CA LEU A 83 -0.09 -1.85 20.02
C LEU A 83 0.53 -1.73 21.41
N ASP A 84 0.76 -2.84 22.11
CA ASP A 84 1.33 -2.84 23.47
C ASP A 84 2.73 -2.20 23.58
N GLU A 85 3.49 -2.14 22.48
CA GLU A 85 4.82 -1.50 22.44
C GLU A 85 4.75 0.03 22.24
N ASN A 86 3.60 0.53 21.79
CA ASN A 86 3.34 1.96 21.58
C ASN A 86 2.12 2.40 22.40
N PRO A 87 2.25 2.48 23.74
CA PRO A 87 1.15 2.90 24.61
C PRO A 87 0.72 4.34 24.28
N ASN A 88 -0.60 4.59 24.27
CA ASN A 88 -1.27 5.88 24.03
C ASN A 88 -1.35 6.37 22.56
N THR A 89 -0.92 5.58 21.58
CA THR A 89 -1.12 5.91 20.14
C THR A 89 -2.23 5.10 19.48
N GLN A 90 -3.02 4.37 20.28
CA GLN A 90 -3.96 3.36 19.83
C GLN A 90 -5.39 3.84 20.12
N ASP A 91 -6.30 3.72 19.16
CA ASP A 91 -7.72 4.09 19.36
C ASP A 91 -8.55 2.95 20.00
N ASN A 92 -7.97 1.75 20.11
CA ASN A 92 -8.64 0.53 20.62
C ASN A 92 -8.88 0.53 22.14
N THR A 93 -8.42 1.55 22.87
CA THR A 93 -8.66 1.67 24.32
C THR A 93 -9.81 2.62 24.65
N ARG A 94 -10.50 3.19 23.65
CA ARG A 94 -11.67 4.03 23.90
C ARG A 94 -12.90 3.14 24.16
N PRO A 95 -13.60 3.33 25.30
CA PRO A 95 -14.77 2.53 25.66
C PRO A 95 -15.95 2.75 24.72
#